data_AF-A0A536BFW1-F1
#
_entry.id   AF-A0A536BFW1-F1
#
_cell.length_a   1.000
_cell.length_b   1.000
_cell.length_c   1.000
_cell.angle_alpha   90.00
_cell.angle_beta   90.00
_cell.angle_gamma   90.00
#
_symmetry.space_group_name_H-M   'P 1'
#
loop_
_entity.id
_entity.type
_entity.pdbx_description
1 polymer ?
#
loop_
_entity_poly.entity_id
_entity_poly.type
_entity_poly.pdbx_seq_one_letter_code
_entity_poly.pdbx_strand_id
1 'polypeptide(L)' 'MNLNKVMLIGRLTRDPEMRYTPSGSPVTTFSLATNRYGQGPDGEKK' A
#
# COMPACT_ATOMS: atom_id res chain seq x y z
N MET A 1 -0.46 25.75 -5.70
CA MET A 1 0.06 24.83 -4.66
C MET A 1 -0.66 23.51 -4.86
N ASN A 2 0.07 22.41 -5.04
CA ASN A 2 -0.54 21.10 -5.31
C ASN A 2 -0.23 20.14 -4.15
N LEU A 3 -1.25 19.43 -3.69
CA LEU A 3 -1.13 18.42 -2.65
C LEU A 3 -1.10 17.03 -3.30
N ASN A 4 -0.05 16.26 -3.02
CA ASN A 4 -0.04 14.82 -3.28
C ASN A 4 -0.02 14.09 -1.93
N LYS A 5 -1.10 13.38 -1.62
CA LYS A 5 -1.28 12.64 -0.37
C LYS A 5 -1.93 11.30 -0.69
N VAL A 6 -1.37 10.22 -0.15
CA VAL A 6 -1.88 8.85 -0.28
C VAL A 6 -2.03 8.24 1.11
N MET A 7 -3.16 7.57 1.36
CA MET A 7 -3.39 6.75 2.55
C MET A 7 -3.76 5.34 2.09
N LEU A 8 -3.05 4.32 2.57
CA LEU A 8 -3.29 2.91 2.25
C LEU A 8 -3.53 2.14 3.55
N ILE A 9 -4.59 1.32 3.58
CA ILE A 9 -4.91 0.42 4.70
C ILE A 9 -5.11 -0.97 4.11
N GLY A 10 -4.42 -1.97 4.65
CA GLY A 10 -4.43 -3.32 4.14
C GLY A 10 -3.67 -4.29 5.03
N ARG A 11 -3.39 -5.47 4.51
CA ARG A 11 -2.64 -6.53 5.22
C ARG A 11 -1.27 -6.71 4.56
N LEU A 12 -0.24 -6.98 5.36
CA LEU A 12 1.06 -7.38 4.84
C LEU A 12 0.94 -8.78 4.22
N THR A 13 1.46 -8.94 3.00
CA THR A 13 1.46 -10.24 2.30
C THR A 13 2.72 -11.06 2.58
N ARG A 14 3.74 -10.41 3.15
CA ARG A 14 5.01 -11.00 3.61
C ARG A 14 5.65 -10.04 4.61
N ASP A 15 6.69 -10.53 5.28
CA ASP A 15 7.50 -9.70 6.17
C ASP A 15 8.16 -8.53 5.42
N PRO A 16 8.29 -7.34 6.06
CA PRO A 16 8.95 -6.21 5.43
C PRO A 16 10.42 -6.50 5.13
N GLU A 17 10.88 -6.12 3.94
CA GLU A 17 12.27 -6.30 3.52
C GLU A 17 13.06 -5.00 3.77
N MET A 18 14.08 -5.04 4.63
CA MET A 18 14.98 -3.91 4.88
C MET A 18 16.26 -4.03 4.03
N ARG A 19 16.66 -2.93 3.40
CA ARG A 19 17.87 -2.80 2.58
C ARG A 19 18.52 -1.45 2.83
N TYR A 20 19.72 -1.27 2.29
CA TYR A 20 20.41 0.03 2.27
C TYR A 20 20.60 0.50 0.83
N THR A 21 20.44 1.80 0.61
CA THR A 21 20.85 2.42 -0.66
C THR A 21 22.38 2.38 -0.81
N PRO A 22 22.94 2.60 -2.01
CA PRO A 22 24.38 2.75 -2.18
C PRO A 22 24.99 3.88 -1.32
N SER A 23 24.19 4.90 -0.99
CA SER A 23 24.57 5.99 -0.09
C SER A 23 24.45 5.65 1.40
N GLY A 24 24.08 4.41 1.76
CA GLY A 24 23.98 3.93 3.15
C GLY A 24 22.66 4.29 3.86
N SER A 25 21.66 4.79 3.16
CA SER A 25 20.36 5.12 3.76
C SER A 25 19.50 3.86 3.92
N PRO A 26 18.91 3.59 5.10
CA PRO A 26 18.02 2.44 5.28
C PRO A 26 16.70 2.66 4.51
N VAL A 27 16.22 1.61 3.85
CA VAL A 27 14.97 1.56 3.10
C VAL A 27 14.24 0.27 3.44
N THR A 28 12.96 0.37 3.80
CA THR A 28 12.11 -0.79 4.04
C THR A 28 11.02 -0.87 2.98
N THR A 29 10.89 -2.01 2.32
CA THR A 29 9.83 -2.29 1.35
C THR A 29 8.71 -3.11 2.00
N PHE A 30 7.49 -2.60 1.91
CA PHE A 30 6.28 -3.28 2.36
C PHE A 30 5.49 -3.78 1.15
N SER A 31 4.93 -4.99 1.25
CA SER A 31 3.95 -5.51 0.28
C SER A 31 2.59 -5.57 0.96
N LEU A 32 1.64 -4.74 0.51
CA LEU A 32 0.27 -4.69 1.06
C LEU A 32 -0.75 -5.27 0.07
N ALA A 33 -1.64 -6.11 0.58
CA ALA A 33 -2.91 -6.41 -0.07
C ALA A 33 -3.99 -5.47 0.46
N THR A 34 -4.64 -4.73 -0.44
CA THR A 34 -5.78 -3.87 -0.14
C THR A 34 -7.01 -4.40 -0.87
N ASN A 35 -8.13 -4.51 -0.15
CA ASN A 35 -9.41 -4.89 -0.77
C ASN A 35 -10.22 -3.62 -0.99
N ARG A 36 -10.67 -3.40 -2.21
CA ARG A 36 -11.60 -2.32 -2.53
C ARG A 36 -13.00 -2.90 -2.61
N TYR A 37 -13.79 -2.68 -1.58
CA TYR A 37 -15.22 -2.97 -1.64
C TYR A 37 -15.91 -1.85 -2.41
N GLY A 38 -16.36 -2.14 -3.62
CA GLY A 38 -17.23 -1.26 -4.40
C GLY A 38 -18.66 -1.78 -4.35
N GLN A 39 -19.64 -0.87 -4.38
CA GLN A 39 -21.00 -1.26 -4.77
C GLN A 39 -21.04 -1.30 -6.30
N GLY A 40 -21.46 -2.44 -6.86
CA GLY A 40 -21.87 -2.51 -8.25
C GLY A 40 -23.12 -1.65 -8.48
N PRO A 41 -23.49 -1.36 -9.75
CA PRO A 41 -24.68 -0.59 -10.11
C PRO A 41 -25.98 -1.09 -9.43
N ASP A 42 -26.03 -2.40 -9.17
CA ASP A 42 -27.20 -3.08 -8.60
C ASP A 42 -27.10 -3.34 -7.09
N GLY A 43 -26.15 -2.68 -6.40
CA GLY A 43 -25.99 -2.80 -4.95
C GLY A 43 -25.27 -4.08 -4.49
N GLU A 44 -24.83 -4.95 -5.41
CA GLU A 44 -23.98 -6.09 -5.07
C GLU A 44 -22.60 -5.62 -4.59
N LYS A 45 -22.19 -6.14 -3.43
CA LYS A 45 -20.83 -5.96 -2.89
C LYS A 45 -19.89 -6.86 -3.70
N LYS A 46 -18.99 -6.28 -4.49
CA LYS A 46 -17.92 -7.02 -5.17
C LYS A 46 -16.63 -6.95 -4.37
#